data_AF-A0A850ABC5-F1
#
_entry.id   AF-A0A850ABC5-F1
#
_cell.length_a   1.000
_cell.length_b   1.000
_cell.length_c   1.000
_cell.angle_alpha   90.00
_cell.angle_beta   90.00
_cell.angle_gamma   90.00
#
_symmetry.space_group_name_H-M   'P 1'
#
loop_
_entity.id
_entity.type
_entity.pdbx_description
1 polymer ?
#
loop_
_entity_poly.entity_id
_entity_poly.type
_entity_poly.pdbx_seq_one_letter_code
_entity_poly.pdbx_strand_id
1 'polypeptide(L)'
;MKRRQFLAQKGDFYAIDDSDKKGSGAARRFAEKLTHTRVDKANVRGLEALAWSTDSVADILDYIHMRVGRDNRNDGWAQNNIGHDLAKYLESLRKEAEEFFSKNPSDDPDDPRQLHLDLCREFIKHLTALYEFYKKPEVLEDEIKK
;
A
#
# COMPACT_ATOMS: atom_id res chain seq x y z
N MET A 1 19.20 -7.85 -12.81
CA MET A 1 17.94 -8.49 -12.35
C MET A 1 16.81 -7.93 -13.20
N LYS A 2 15.83 -8.74 -13.66
CA LYS A 2 14.74 -8.22 -14.50
C LYS A 2 13.72 -7.44 -13.66
N ARG A 3 13.17 -6.32 -14.17
CA ARG A 3 12.13 -5.48 -13.51
C ARG A 3 10.99 -6.30 -12.90
N ARG A 4 10.45 -7.26 -13.66
CA ARG A 4 9.38 -8.15 -13.19
C ARG A 4 9.78 -9.05 -12.01
N GLN A 5 11.01 -9.53 -11.98
CA GLN A 5 11.53 -10.33 -10.85
C GLN A 5 11.71 -9.47 -9.61
N PHE A 6 12.17 -8.22 -9.81
CA PHE A 6 12.30 -7.25 -8.72
C PHE A 6 10.94 -6.92 -8.09
N LEU A 7 9.92 -6.66 -8.92
CA LEU A 7 8.56 -6.39 -8.44
C LEU A 7 7.99 -7.55 -7.62
N ALA A 8 8.14 -8.79 -8.11
CA ALA A 8 7.67 -9.97 -7.38
C ALA A 8 8.37 -10.12 -6.01
N GLN A 9 9.70 -9.92 -5.96
CA GLN A 9 10.44 -9.95 -4.70
C GLN A 9 10.00 -8.84 -3.73
N LYS A 10 9.65 -7.66 -4.27
CA LYS A 10 9.16 -6.54 -3.48
C LYS A 10 7.77 -6.80 -2.92
N GLY A 11 6.87 -7.43 -3.67
CA GLY A 11 5.57 -7.88 -3.16
C GLY A 11 5.70 -8.75 -1.92
N ASP A 12 6.52 -9.81 -1.99
CA ASP A 12 6.80 -10.69 -0.85
C ASP A 12 7.42 -9.92 0.33
N PHE A 13 8.38 -9.04 0.04
CA PHE A 13 9.04 -8.20 1.04
C PHE A 13 8.06 -7.23 1.73
N TYR A 14 7.04 -6.73 1.06
CA TYR A 14 6.03 -5.85 1.68
C TYR A 14 5.03 -6.62 2.53
N ALA A 15 4.67 -7.84 2.12
CA ALA A 15 3.63 -8.64 2.76
C ALA A 15 4.12 -9.45 3.97
N ILE A 16 5.35 -9.96 3.92
CA ILE A 16 5.88 -10.88 4.93
C ILE A 16 6.64 -10.10 6.01
N ASP A 17 6.27 -10.34 7.27
CA ASP A 17 7.01 -9.89 8.46
C ASP A 17 7.72 -11.13 9.02
N ASP A 18 8.94 -11.39 8.56
CA ASP A 18 9.72 -12.58 8.93
C ASP A 18 11.15 -12.13 9.25
N SER A 19 11.54 -12.32 10.51
CA SER A 19 12.86 -11.96 11.06
C SER A 19 14.00 -12.66 10.33
N ASP A 20 13.74 -13.80 9.70
CA ASP A 20 14.76 -14.61 9.03
C ASP A 20 14.84 -14.30 7.52
N LYS A 21 13.75 -13.84 6.89
CA LYS A 21 13.66 -13.58 5.44
C LYS A 21 13.81 -12.12 5.04
N LYS A 22 14.09 -11.22 5.99
CA LYS A 22 14.23 -9.76 5.76
C LYS A 22 13.03 -9.14 5.05
N GLY A 23 11.81 -9.63 5.24
CA GLY A 23 10.62 -8.94 4.73
C GLY A 23 10.36 -7.68 5.56
N SER A 24 10.05 -6.54 4.92
CA SER A 24 9.69 -5.34 5.66
C SER A 24 8.40 -5.50 6.46
N GLY A 25 7.45 -6.33 6.03
CA GLY A 25 6.10 -6.40 6.60
C GLY A 25 5.33 -5.09 6.57
N ALA A 26 5.72 -4.12 5.73
CA ALA A 26 5.14 -2.78 5.75
C ALA A 26 3.66 -2.79 5.34
N ALA A 27 3.30 -3.50 4.27
CA ALA A 27 1.89 -3.59 3.83
C ALA A 27 1.02 -4.23 4.91
N ARG A 28 1.55 -5.26 5.59
CA ARG A 28 0.91 -5.89 6.74
C ARG A 28 0.64 -4.91 7.88
N ARG A 29 1.66 -4.18 8.32
CA ARG A 29 1.50 -3.20 9.42
C ARG A 29 0.51 -2.09 9.07
N PHE A 30 0.53 -1.58 7.84
CA PHE A 30 -0.46 -0.59 7.41
C PHE A 30 -1.88 -1.17 7.36
N ALA A 31 -2.04 -2.40 6.86
CA ALA A 31 -3.32 -3.10 6.84
C ALA A 31 -3.87 -3.28 8.27
N GLU A 32 -3.07 -3.84 9.18
CA GLU A 32 -3.45 -4.04 10.58
C GLU A 32 -3.83 -2.71 11.24
N LYS A 33 -3.05 -1.63 11.06
CA LYS A 33 -3.41 -0.33 11.62
C LYS A 33 -4.72 0.20 11.03
N LEU A 34 -4.95 0.07 9.72
CA LEU A 34 -6.18 0.49 9.05
C LEU A 34 -7.41 -0.29 9.56
N THR A 35 -7.27 -1.54 9.97
CA THR A 35 -8.41 -2.29 10.54
C THR A 35 -8.83 -1.82 11.93
N HIS A 36 -7.97 -1.05 12.61
CA HIS A 36 -8.30 -0.42 13.90
C HIS A 36 -8.88 1.01 13.73
N THR A 37 -9.16 1.43 12.50
CA THR A 37 -9.82 2.70 12.19
C THR A 37 -11.19 2.46 11.54
N ARG A 38 -11.97 3.52 11.34
CA ARG A 38 -13.25 3.52 10.61
C ARG A 38 -13.09 3.65 9.10
N VAL A 39 -11.90 3.40 8.55
CA VAL A 39 -11.73 3.34 7.11
C VAL A 39 -12.64 2.25 6.54
N ASP A 40 -13.46 2.62 5.57
CA ASP A 40 -14.32 1.68 4.85
C ASP A 40 -13.50 0.84 3.87
N LYS A 41 -13.87 -0.44 3.74
CA LYS A 41 -13.34 -1.37 2.74
C LYS A 41 -13.51 -0.83 1.32
N ALA A 42 -14.61 -0.13 1.04
CA ALA A 42 -14.81 0.52 -0.25
C ALA A 42 -13.72 1.57 -0.56
N ASN A 43 -13.22 2.29 0.45
CA ASN A 43 -12.16 3.28 0.24
C ASN A 43 -10.81 2.62 -0.05
N VAL A 44 -10.50 1.49 0.59
CA VAL A 44 -9.26 0.74 0.34
C VAL A 44 -9.29 0.09 -1.05
N ARG A 45 -10.41 -0.53 -1.44
CA ARG A 45 -10.60 -1.03 -2.81
C ARG A 45 -10.56 0.07 -3.86
N GLY A 46 -11.13 1.24 -3.56
CA GLY A 46 -11.07 2.41 -4.43
C GLY A 46 -9.63 2.88 -4.67
N LEU A 47 -8.77 2.81 -3.64
CA LEU A 47 -7.34 3.10 -3.78
C LEU A 47 -6.64 2.08 -4.70
N GLU A 48 -6.92 0.79 -4.52
CA GLU A 48 -6.37 -0.26 -5.40
C GLU A 48 -6.81 -0.07 -6.85
N ALA A 49 -8.12 0.11 -7.08
CA ALA A 49 -8.66 0.33 -8.42
C ALA A 49 -8.02 1.56 -9.09
N LEU A 50 -7.90 2.67 -8.36
CA LEU A 50 -7.25 3.88 -8.87
C LEU A 50 -5.78 3.62 -9.22
N ALA A 51 -5.03 2.95 -8.34
CA ALA A 51 -3.62 2.67 -8.56
C ALA A 51 -3.37 1.88 -9.86
N TRP A 52 -4.27 0.97 -10.22
CA TRP A 52 -4.19 0.20 -11.45
C TRP A 52 -4.67 0.95 -12.69
N SER A 53 -5.52 1.97 -12.54
CA SER A 53 -6.07 2.74 -13.67
C SER A 53 -5.30 4.02 -14.00
N THR A 54 -4.57 4.59 -13.04
CA THR A 54 -3.80 5.83 -13.25
C THR A 54 -2.40 5.55 -13.78
N ASP A 55 -1.86 6.54 -14.48
CA ASP A 55 -0.48 6.59 -14.97
C ASP A 55 0.41 7.45 -14.05
N SER A 56 -0.15 7.98 -12.97
CA SER A 56 0.43 9.01 -12.11
C SER A 56 0.42 8.60 -10.63
N VAL A 57 1.60 8.60 -10.01
CA VAL A 57 1.70 8.43 -8.55
C VAL A 57 1.04 9.59 -7.82
N ALA A 58 1.02 10.81 -8.40
CA ALA A 58 0.38 11.96 -7.77
C ALA A 58 -1.12 11.71 -7.53
N ASP A 59 -1.82 11.07 -8.47
CA ASP A 59 -3.25 10.75 -8.32
C ASP A 59 -3.50 9.79 -7.14
N ILE A 60 -2.58 8.83 -6.94
CA ILE A 60 -2.62 7.90 -5.80
C ILE A 60 -2.45 8.67 -4.49
N LEU A 61 -1.47 9.56 -4.42
CA LEU A 61 -1.20 10.37 -3.22
C LEU A 61 -2.36 11.34 -2.94
N ASP A 62 -2.91 11.98 -3.96
CA ASP A 62 -4.04 12.89 -3.85
C ASP A 62 -5.29 12.18 -3.37
N TYR A 63 -5.54 10.95 -3.83
CA TYR A 63 -6.62 10.13 -3.30
C TYR A 63 -6.52 9.96 -1.78
N ILE A 64 -5.31 9.64 -1.29
CA ILE A 64 -5.06 9.47 0.14
C ILE A 64 -5.23 10.81 0.87
N HIS A 65 -4.61 11.88 0.38
CA HIS A 65 -4.70 13.21 0.99
C HIS A 65 -6.13 13.76 1.04
N MET A 66 -6.91 13.58 -0.02
CA MET A 66 -8.33 13.97 -0.03
C MET A 66 -9.14 13.22 1.01
N ARG A 67 -8.85 11.93 1.23
CA ARG A 67 -9.54 11.14 2.26
C ARG A 67 -9.14 11.57 3.67
N VAL A 68 -7.86 11.87 3.89
CA VAL A 68 -7.37 12.45 5.14
C VAL A 68 -8.02 13.80 5.41
N GLY A 69 -8.03 14.72 4.44
CA GLY A 69 -8.61 16.06 4.59
C GLY A 69 -10.13 16.08 4.76
N ARG A 70 -10.84 15.02 4.33
CA ARG A 70 -12.30 14.87 4.54
C ARG A 70 -12.65 14.15 5.85
N ASP A 71 -11.67 13.56 6.53
CA ASP A 71 -11.87 12.83 7.79
C ASP A 71 -11.92 13.78 8.99
N ASN A 72 -12.99 14.58 9.06
CA ASN A 72 -13.19 15.58 10.11
C ASN A 72 -13.29 14.99 11.52
N ARG A 73 -13.64 13.69 11.64
CA ARG A 73 -13.77 13.00 12.92
C ARG A 73 -12.46 12.40 13.41
N ASN A 74 -11.43 12.37 12.55
CA ASN A 74 -10.13 11.82 12.85
C ASN A 74 -10.20 10.36 13.35
N ASP A 75 -11.19 9.61 12.84
CA ASP A 75 -11.46 8.23 13.24
C ASP A 75 -11.28 7.25 12.07
N GLY A 76 -10.82 7.70 10.89
CA GLY A 76 -10.55 6.91 9.70
C GLY A 76 -9.13 7.08 9.17
N TRP A 77 -8.99 7.80 8.05
CA TRP A 77 -7.71 7.98 7.35
C TRP A 77 -6.77 8.96 8.06
N ALA A 78 -7.32 9.94 8.78
CA ALA A 78 -6.53 10.90 9.55
C ALA A 78 -6.09 10.30 10.90
N GLN A 79 -6.79 9.27 11.39
CA GLN A 79 -6.52 8.68 12.70
C GLN A 79 -5.06 8.27 12.85
N ASN A 80 -4.40 8.78 13.89
CA ASN A 80 -2.99 8.53 14.18
C ASN A 80 -2.05 8.80 12.99
N ASN A 81 -2.41 9.74 12.10
CA ASN A 81 -1.68 10.08 10.87
C ASN A 81 -1.51 8.94 9.86
N ILE A 82 -2.33 7.88 9.93
CA ILE A 82 -2.10 6.68 9.11
C ILE A 82 -2.11 6.94 7.60
N GLY A 83 -2.99 7.81 7.11
CA GLY A 83 -3.04 8.18 5.71
C GLY A 83 -1.81 8.98 5.27
N HIS A 84 -1.35 9.91 6.09
CA HIS A 84 -0.11 10.66 5.82
C HIS A 84 1.12 9.74 5.81
N ASP A 85 1.22 8.83 6.78
CA ASP A 85 2.30 7.85 6.85
C ASP A 85 2.30 6.93 5.61
N LEU A 86 1.12 6.51 5.16
CA LEU A 86 0.98 5.71 3.95
C LEU A 86 1.43 6.47 2.71
N ALA A 87 0.97 7.72 2.53
CA ALA A 87 1.38 8.55 1.40
C ALA A 87 2.90 8.77 1.36
N LYS A 88 3.50 9.08 2.51
CA LYS A 88 4.95 9.23 2.67
C LYS A 88 5.71 7.95 2.35
N TYR A 89 5.18 6.79 2.77
CA TYR A 89 5.78 5.50 2.44
C TYR A 89 5.77 5.25 0.93
N LEU A 90 4.63 5.48 0.26
CA LEU A 90 4.53 5.32 -1.20
C LEU A 90 5.46 6.27 -1.95
N GLU A 91 5.62 7.52 -1.50
CA GLU A 91 6.59 8.47 -2.07
C GLU A 91 8.03 7.97 -1.91
N SER A 92 8.37 7.35 -0.78
CA SER A 92 9.72 6.83 -0.52
C SER A 92 10.14 5.69 -1.46
N LEU A 93 9.17 4.98 -2.06
CA LEU A 93 9.43 3.93 -3.04
C LEU A 93 10.11 4.47 -4.32
N ARG A 94 10.03 5.77 -4.57
CA ARG A 94 10.78 6.44 -5.64
C ARG A 94 12.28 6.17 -5.52
N LYS A 95 12.82 6.26 -4.31
CA LYS A 95 14.24 6.02 -4.05
C LYS A 95 14.61 4.57 -4.37
N GLU A 96 13.73 3.61 -4.09
CA GLU A 96 13.97 2.21 -4.45
C GLU A 96 14.01 2.00 -5.97
N ALA A 97 13.16 2.71 -6.73
CA ALA A 97 13.20 2.69 -8.19
C ALA A 97 14.49 3.31 -8.74
N GLU A 98 14.90 4.46 -8.21
CA GLU A 98 16.17 5.12 -8.56
C GLU A 98 17.38 4.23 -8.25
N GLU A 99 17.40 3.59 -7.09
CA GLU A 99 18.44 2.63 -6.70
C GLU A 99 18.45 1.40 -7.62
N PHE A 100 17.29 0.90 -8.07
CA PHE A 100 17.23 -0.20 -9.04
C PHE A 100 17.89 0.20 -10.36
N PHE A 101 17.56 1.36 -10.93
CA PHE A 101 18.10 1.80 -12.22
C PHE A 101 19.56 2.27 -12.15
N SER A 102 20.04 2.73 -11.00
CA SER A 102 21.48 2.97 -10.80
C SER A 102 22.33 1.69 -10.99
N LYS A 103 21.73 0.52 -10.74
CA LYS A 103 22.38 -0.81 -10.88
C LYS A 103 21.99 -1.54 -12.16
N ASN A 104 20.89 -1.14 -12.79
CA ASN A 104 20.35 -1.73 -14.00
C ASN A 104 19.94 -0.59 -14.95
N PRO A 105 20.91 0.06 -15.63
CA PRO A 105 20.62 1.21 -16.47
C PRO A 105 19.60 0.90 -17.57
N SER A 106 18.78 1.89 -17.89
CA SER A 106 17.84 1.86 -19.00
C SER A 106 18.07 3.08 -19.90
N ASP A 107 17.82 2.91 -21.20
CA ASP A 107 17.87 3.99 -22.19
C ASP A 107 16.60 4.86 -22.14
N ASP A 108 15.54 4.41 -21.47
CA ASP A 108 14.30 5.17 -21.29
C ASP A 108 14.39 6.02 -20.00
N PRO A 109 14.33 7.36 -20.09
CA PRO A 109 14.34 8.21 -18.90
C PRO A 109 13.05 8.13 -18.06
N ASP A 110 11.96 7.58 -18.61
CA ASP A 110 10.67 7.41 -17.92
C ASP A 110 10.61 6.15 -17.05
N ASP A 111 11.51 5.20 -17.29
CA ASP A 111 11.53 3.88 -16.66
C ASP A 111 11.57 3.93 -15.12
N PRO A 112 12.36 4.81 -14.46
CA PRO A 112 12.33 4.98 -13.00
C PRO A 112 10.96 5.42 -12.48
N ARG A 113 10.28 6.32 -13.18
CA ARG A 113 8.94 6.79 -12.80
C ARG A 113 7.92 5.66 -12.96
N GLN A 114 8.00 4.89 -14.03
CA GLN A 114 7.11 3.75 -14.26
C GLN A 114 7.34 2.65 -13.21
N LEU A 115 8.59 2.37 -12.84
CA LEU A 115 8.90 1.42 -11.77
C LEU A 115 8.39 1.92 -10.42
N HIS A 116 8.49 3.22 -10.12
CA HIS A 116 7.90 3.79 -8.90
C HIS A 116 6.39 3.53 -8.84
N LEU A 117 5.68 3.78 -9.94
CA LEU A 117 4.25 3.48 -10.04
C LEU A 117 3.95 1.99 -9.85
N ASP A 118 4.73 1.10 -10.45
CA ASP A 118 4.55 -0.34 -10.26
C ASP A 118 4.81 -0.81 -8.83
N LEU A 119 5.80 -0.23 -8.15
CA LEU A 119 6.06 -0.50 -6.73
C LEU A 119 4.88 -0.04 -5.86
N CYS A 120 4.31 1.13 -6.14
CA CYS A 120 3.10 1.59 -5.47
C CYS A 120 1.91 0.64 -5.69
N ARG A 121 1.68 0.19 -6.93
CA ARG A 121 0.62 -0.77 -7.28
C ARG A 121 0.81 -2.09 -6.55
N GLU A 122 2.02 -2.64 -6.56
CA GLU A 122 2.32 -3.91 -5.89
C GLU A 122 2.13 -3.79 -4.38
N PHE A 123 2.58 -2.69 -3.77
CA PHE A 123 2.34 -2.42 -2.36
C PHE A 123 0.84 -2.33 -2.02
N ILE A 124 0.07 -1.55 -2.78
CA ILE A 124 -1.37 -1.31 -2.54
C ILE A 124 -2.19 -2.60 -2.73
N LYS A 125 -1.82 -3.44 -3.70
CA LYS A 125 -2.40 -4.77 -3.88
C LYS A 125 -2.25 -5.62 -2.60
N HIS A 126 -1.04 -5.69 -2.04
CA HIS A 126 -0.82 -6.43 -0.80
C HIS A 126 -1.51 -5.78 0.40
N LEU A 127 -1.48 -4.45 0.52
CA LEU A 127 -2.20 -3.70 1.54
C LEU A 127 -3.69 -4.04 1.54
N THR A 128 -4.32 -4.05 0.37
CA THR A 128 -5.75 -4.29 0.21
C THR A 128 -6.10 -5.73 0.56
N ALA A 129 -5.34 -6.71 0.05
CA ALA A 129 -5.53 -8.12 0.37
C ALA A 129 -5.40 -8.39 1.89
N LEU A 130 -4.37 -7.82 2.53
CA LEU A 130 -4.13 -7.97 3.97
C LEU A 130 -5.19 -7.24 4.80
N TYR A 131 -5.61 -6.05 4.39
CA TYR A 131 -6.69 -5.32 5.05
C TYR A 131 -7.99 -6.13 5.04
N GLU A 132 -8.34 -6.73 3.90
CA GLU A 132 -9.51 -7.60 3.80
C GLU A 132 -9.38 -8.87 4.65
N PHE A 133 -8.18 -9.44 4.73
CA PHE A 133 -7.91 -10.59 5.58
C PHE A 133 -8.08 -10.26 7.08
N TYR A 134 -7.58 -9.11 7.53
CA TYR A 134 -7.66 -8.71 8.95
C TYR A 134 -9.01 -8.12 9.35
N LYS A 135 -9.74 -7.51 8.40
CA LYS A 135 -11.07 -6.97 8.65
C LYS A 135 -12.06 -8.13 8.77
N LYS A 136 -12.14 -8.70 9.96
CA LYS A 136 -13.13 -9.73 10.31
C LYS A 136 -14.54 -9.26 9.93
N PRO A 137 -15.39 -10.12 9.35
CA PRO A 137 -16.82 -9.89 9.43
C PRO A 137 -17.22 -9.96 10.91
N GLU A 138 -18.03 -9.01 11.38
CA GLU A 138 -18.80 -9.13 12.64
C GLU A 138 -19.84 -10.25 12.51
N VAL A 139 -19.44 -11.50 12.26
CA VAL A 139 -20.36 -12.65 12.21
C VAL A 139 -19.60 -13.92 12.60
N LEU A 140 -19.13 -14.04 13.84
CA LEU A 140 -18.73 -15.34 14.42
C LEU A 140 -18.84 -15.39 15.96
N GLU A 141 -19.44 -14.38 16.61
CA GLU A 141 -19.66 -14.40 18.07
C GLU A 141 -21.12 -14.71 18.47
N ASP A 142 -22.08 -14.61 17.54
CA ASP A 142 -23.50 -14.90 17.82
C ASP A 142 -23.91 -16.37 17.61
N GLU A 143 -23.08 -17.20 16.98
CA GLU A 143 -23.38 -18.63 16.77
C GLU A 143 -22.75 -19.57 17.81
N ILE A 144 -21.93 -19.07 18.73
CA ILE A 144 -21.33 -19.87 19.81
C ILE A 144 -22.16 -19.78 21.11
N LYS A 145 -23.22 -18.96 21.14
CA LYS A 145 -24.12 -18.78 22.30
C LYS A 145 -25.58 -19.20 22.06
N LYS A 146 -25.84 -20.18 21.20
CA LYS A 146 -27.15 -20.83 21.09
C LYS A 146 -27.09 -22.31 21.41
#